data_AF-A0A8J3WTP3-F1
#
_entry.id   AF-A0A8J3WTP3-F1
#
_cell.length_a   1.000
_cell.length_b   1.000
_cell.length_c   1.000
_cell.angle_alpha   90.00
_cell.angle_beta   90.00
_cell.angle_gamma   90.00
#
_symmetry.space_group_name_H-M   'P 1'
#
loop_
_entity.id
_entity.type
_entity.pdbx_description
1 polymer ?
#
loop_
_entity_poly.entity_id
_entity_poly.type
_entity_poly.pdbx_seq_one_letter_code
_entity_poly.pdbx_strand_id
1 'polypeptide(L)'
;MNGNRPSELTFSFIQEKVGEIWRHVLDVPDGMEDATFFDLEGESISAVRLVSRIEEECGISIEVGDIFENDPDLPALITTVAEQGRVSSAA
;
A
#
# COMPACT_ATOMS: atom_id res chain seq x y z
N MET A 1 2.11 -6.35 28.69
CA MET A 1 2.87 -6.14 27.44
C MET A 1 2.10 -5.14 26.60
N ASN A 2 2.82 -4.13 26.11
CA ASN A 2 2.40 -2.77 25.72
C ASN A 2 0.93 -2.52 25.37
N GLY A 3 0.37 -1.51 26.04
CA GLY A 3 -0.75 -0.77 25.51
C GLY A 3 -0.31 -0.01 24.26
N ASN A 4 -0.97 -0.27 23.14
CA ASN A 4 -0.91 0.59 21.98
C ASN A 4 -2.36 0.89 21.61
N ARG A 5 -2.82 2.09 21.95
CA ARG A 5 -3.97 2.70 21.29
C ARG A 5 -3.36 3.56 20.18
N PRO A 6 -3.31 3.13 18.89
CA PRO A 6 -2.83 4.03 17.86
C PRO A 6 -4.04 4.79 17.32
N SER A 7 -4.27 5.99 17.86
CA SER A 7 -5.12 7.00 17.22
C SER A 7 -4.36 7.87 16.21
N GLU A 8 -3.13 7.47 15.86
CA GLU A 8 -2.33 8.05 14.76
C GLU A 8 -1.77 6.88 13.95
N LEU A 9 -2.18 6.77 12.68
CA LEU A 9 -1.58 5.81 11.74
C LEU A 9 -0.07 6.07 11.68
N THR A 10 0.70 5.20 12.32
CA THR A 10 2.16 5.33 12.35
C THR A 10 2.73 4.71 11.08
N PHE A 11 3.87 5.21 10.58
CA PHE A 11 4.53 4.66 9.38
C PHE A 11 4.72 3.14 9.45
N SER A 12 5.07 2.59 10.63
CA SER A 12 5.19 1.15 10.86
C SER A 12 3.89 0.38 10.64
N PHE A 13 2.73 0.97 10.95
CA PHE A 13 1.42 0.35 10.71
C PHE A 13 1.09 0.32 9.23
N ILE A 14 1.32 1.45 8.52
CA ILE A 14 1.12 1.54 7.07
C ILE A 14 2.05 0.53 6.36
N GLN A 15 3.32 0.47 6.75
CA GLN A 15 4.28 -0.49 6.21
C GLN A 15 3.80 -1.94 6.37
N GLU A 16 3.33 -2.32 7.57
CA GLU A 16 2.81 -3.66 7.84
C GLU A 16 1.58 -3.95 6.99
N LYS A 17 0.57 -3.06 7.01
CA LYS A 17 -0.70 -3.26 6.32
C LYS A 17 -0.57 -3.25 4.80
N VAL A 18 0.13 -2.26 4.25
CA VAL A 18 0.38 -2.19 2.81
C VAL A 18 1.20 -3.39 2.36
N GLY A 19 2.19 -3.83 3.14
CA GLY A 19 2.97 -5.04 2.85
C GLY A 19 2.13 -6.32 2.85
N GLU A 20 1.20 -6.48 3.78
CA GLU A 20 0.24 -7.59 3.78
C GLU A 20 -0.66 -7.54 2.53
N ILE A 21 -1.25 -6.37 2.24
CA ILE A 21 -2.16 -6.18 1.10
C ILE A 21 -1.43 -6.46 -0.22
N TRP A 22 -0.22 -5.93 -0.39
CA TRP A 22 0.62 -6.14 -1.57
C TRP A 22 0.87 -7.62 -1.84
N ARG A 23 1.37 -8.35 -0.84
CA ARG A 23 1.63 -9.79 -0.94
C ARG A 23 0.36 -10.59 -1.25
N HIS A 24 -0.77 -10.23 -0.63
CA HIS A 24 -2.04 -10.92 -0.84
C HIS A 24 -2.72 -10.61 -2.17
N VAL A 25 -2.48 -9.43 -2.76
CA VAL A 25 -3.09 -9.02 -4.02
C VAL A 25 -2.25 -9.49 -5.22
N LEU A 26 -0.93 -9.40 -5.11
CA LEU A 26 0.02 -9.71 -6.19
C LEU A 26 0.62 -11.12 -6.10
N ASP A 27 0.26 -11.90 -5.07
CA ASP A 27 0.77 -13.26 -4.85
C ASP A 27 2.31 -13.33 -4.96
N VAL A 28 2.97 -12.41 -4.25
CA VAL A 28 4.42 -12.16 -4.38
C VAL A 28 5.22 -13.44 -4.13
N PRO A 29 5.99 -13.92 -5.12
CA PRO A 29 6.86 -15.08 -4.95
C PRO A 29 7.99 -14.81 -3.96
N ASP A 30 8.43 -15.86 -3.25
CA ASP A 30 9.59 -15.79 -2.37
C ASP A 30 10.83 -15.30 -3.15
N GLY A 31 11.46 -14.23 -2.67
CA GLY A 31 12.64 -13.61 -3.28
C GLY A 31 12.36 -12.46 -4.26
N MET A 32 11.10 -12.06 -4.45
CA MET A 32 10.71 -10.87 -5.24
C MET A 32 10.24 -9.70 -4.36
N GLU A 33 10.91 -9.47 -3.24
CA GLU A 33 10.52 -8.44 -2.27
C GLU A 33 10.70 -7.01 -2.81
N ASP A 34 11.62 -6.84 -3.75
CA ASP A 34 11.97 -5.59 -4.42
C ASP A 34 11.35 -5.46 -5.82
N ALA A 35 10.46 -6.39 -6.20
CA ALA A 35 9.80 -6.36 -7.51
C ALA A 35 8.75 -5.25 -7.58
N THR A 36 8.64 -4.61 -8.73
CA THR A 36 7.62 -3.58 -8.98
C THR A 36 6.25 -4.22 -9.23
N PHE A 37 5.23 -3.37 -9.30
CA PHE A 37 3.87 -3.81 -9.61
C PHE A 37 3.80 -4.62 -10.91
N PHE A 38 4.45 -4.16 -11.99
CA PHE A 38 4.45 -4.89 -13.26
C PHE A 38 5.35 -6.15 -13.24
N ASP A 39 6.46 -6.16 -12.50
CA ASP A 39 7.30 -7.36 -12.34
C ASP A 39 6.53 -8.52 -11.70
N LEU A 40 5.55 -8.20 -10.84
CA LEU A 40 4.68 -9.17 -10.16
C LEU A 40 3.42 -9.52 -10.99
N GLU A 41 3.45 -9.27 -12.29
CA GLU A 41 2.31 -9.47 -13.20
C GLU A 41 1.07 -8.68 -12.75
N GLY A 42 1.28 -7.50 -12.16
CA GLY A 42 0.22 -6.60 -11.73
C GLY A 42 -0.66 -6.15 -12.90
N GLU A 43 -1.93 -6.54 -12.88
CA GLU A 43 -2.93 -6.13 -13.86
C GLU A 43 -3.94 -5.14 -13.27
N SER A 44 -4.81 -4.57 -14.11
CA SER A 44 -5.80 -3.55 -13.69
C SER A 44 -6.72 -4.03 -12.57
N ILE A 45 -7.06 -5.33 -12.53
CA ILE A 45 -7.87 -5.91 -11.45
C ILE A 45 -7.08 -5.91 -10.14
N SER A 46 -5.80 -6.27 -10.17
CA SER A 46 -4.92 -6.28 -9.00
C SER A 46 -4.72 -4.87 -8.48
N ALA A 47 -4.49 -3.88 -9.35
CA ALA A 47 -4.38 -2.48 -8.94
C ALA A 47 -5.65 -2.00 -8.24
N VAL A 48 -6.84 -2.19 -8.85
CA VAL A 48 -8.11 -1.79 -8.23
C VAL A 48 -8.28 -2.44 -6.85
N ARG A 49 -7.97 -3.74 -6.71
CA ARG A 49 -8.04 -4.45 -5.43
C ARG A 49 -7.05 -3.92 -4.40
N LEU A 50 -5.85 -3.56 -4.84
CA LEU A 50 -4.81 -2.98 -4.00
C LEU A 50 -5.30 -1.65 -3.40
N VAL A 51 -5.78 -0.75 -4.26
CA VAL A 51 -6.31 0.56 -3.87
C VAL A 51 -7.50 0.41 -2.90
N SER A 52 -8.49 -0.42 -3.24
CA SER A 52 -9.66 -0.61 -2.38
C SER A 52 -9.27 -1.13 -1.00
N ARG A 53 -8.36 -2.11 -0.91
CA ARG A 53 -7.92 -2.65 0.38
C ARG A 53 -7.13 -1.63 1.21
N ILE A 54 -6.31 -0.81 0.57
CA ILE A 54 -5.57 0.25 1.27
C ILE A 54 -6.55 1.28 1.83
N GLU A 55 -7.60 1.62 1.08
CA GLU A 55 -8.66 2.51 1.57
C GLU A 55 -9.45 1.90 2.73
N GLU A 56 -9.82 0.62 2.63
CA GLU A 56 -10.59 -0.08 3.69
C GLU A 56 -9.78 -0.25 4.99
N GLU A 57 -8.50 -0.64 4.90
CA GLU A 57 -7.68 -1.00 6.05
C GLU A 57 -6.91 0.20 6.63
N CYS A 58 -6.48 1.14 5.79
CA CYS A 58 -5.70 2.31 6.19
C CYS A 58 -6.52 3.60 6.18
N GLY A 59 -7.72 3.64 5.58
CA GLY A 59 -8.50 4.86 5.43
C GLY A 59 -7.89 5.87 4.45
N ILE A 60 -7.03 5.41 3.55
CA ILE A 60 -6.26 6.25 2.62
C ILE A 60 -6.64 5.85 1.19
N SER A 61 -7.19 6.79 0.43
CA SER A 61 -7.52 6.58 -0.98
C SER A 61 -6.34 7.00 -1.85
N ILE A 62 -5.97 6.16 -2.81
CA ILE A 62 -4.92 6.41 -3.82
C ILE A 62 -5.52 6.19 -5.21
N GLU A 63 -4.95 6.77 -6.26
CA GLU A 63 -5.49 6.56 -7.60
C GLU A 63 -4.86 5.33 -8.26
N VAL A 64 -5.68 4.55 -8.98
CA VAL A 64 -5.15 3.43 -9.78
C VAL A 64 -4.19 3.95 -10.86
N GLY A 65 -4.43 5.16 -11.38
CA GLY A 65 -3.54 5.82 -12.34
C GLY A 65 -2.10 5.94 -11.83
N ASP A 66 -1.91 6.32 -10.56
CA ASP A 66 -0.59 6.46 -9.95
C ASP A 66 0.19 5.14 -9.95
N ILE A 67 -0.48 4.01 -9.75
CA ILE A 67 0.16 2.68 -9.77
C ILE A 67 0.65 2.36 -11.19
N PHE A 68 -0.17 2.64 -12.20
CA PHE A 68 0.18 2.37 -13.59
C PHE A 68 1.24 3.34 -14.15
N GLU A 69 1.20 4.60 -13.74
CA GLU A 69 2.13 5.63 -14.22
C GLU A 69 3.51 5.52 -13.57
N ASN A 70 3.58 5.18 -12.29
CA ASN A 70 4.83 5.16 -11.54
C ASN A 70 5.46 3.76 -11.42
N ASP A 71 4.72 2.69 -11.71
CA ASP A 71 5.13 1.29 -11.47
C ASP A 71 5.84 1.11 -10.11
N PRO A 72 5.16 1.42 -8.99
CA PRO A 72 5.83 1.46 -7.69
C PRO A 72 6.24 0.06 -7.24
N ASP A 73 7.42 -0.06 -6.65
CA ASP A 73 7.78 -1.17 -5.75
C ASP A 73 7.06 -1.03 -4.39
N LEU A 74 7.14 -2.07 -3.56
CA LEU A 74 6.50 -2.09 -2.24
C LEU A 74 6.93 -0.88 -1.36
N PRO A 75 8.24 -0.59 -1.16
CA PRO A 75 8.69 0.61 -0.46
C PRO A 75 8.15 1.93 -1.03
N ALA A 76 8.13 2.08 -2.35
CA ALA A 76 7.57 3.26 -3.01
C ALA A 76 6.08 3.42 -2.70
N LEU A 77 5.30 2.34 -2.81
CA LEU A 77 3.87 2.35 -2.50
C LEU A 77 3.61 2.71 -1.03
N ILE A 78 4.36 2.14 -0.09
CA ILE A 78 4.25 2.46 1.34
C ILE A 78 4.48 3.96 1.58
N THR A 79 5.47 4.53 0.90
CA THR A 79 5.79 5.95 1.00
C THR A 79 4.63 6.79 0.48
N THR A 80 4.12 6.49 -0.72
CA THR A 80 2.97 7.18 -1.30
C THR A 80 1.74 7.14 -0.39
N VAL A 81 1.40 5.97 0.15
CA VAL A 81 0.27 5.82 1.08
C VAL A 81 0.51 6.64 2.36
N ALA A 82 1.70 6.59 2.93
CA ALA A 82 2.04 7.35 4.13
C ALA A 82 1.98 8.88 3.91
N GLU A 83 2.36 9.35 2.72
CA GLU A 83 2.23 10.77 2.34
C GLU A 83 0.77 11.17 2.18
N GLN A 84 -0.04 10.37 1.48
CA GLN A 84 -1.46 10.64 1.28
C GLN A 84 -2.26 10.64 2.58
N GLY A 85 -1.94 9.74 3.53
CA GLY A 85 -2.55 9.74 4.86
C GLY A 85 -2.28 11.02 5.67
N ARG A 86 -1.14 11.69 5.46
CA ARG A 86 -0.85 13.00 6.08
C ARG A 86 -1.63 14.13 5.43
N VAL A 87 -1.81 14.07 4.11
CA VAL A 87 -2.54 15.09 3.34
C VAL A 87 -4.04 15.02 3.63
N SER A 88 -4.61 13.83 3.73
CA SER A 88 -6.06 13.66 3.96
C SER A 88 -6.51 14.00 5.39
N SER A 89 -5.60 14.00 6.38
CA SER A 89 -5.89 14.46 7.75
C SER A 89 -6.02 15.99 7.88
N ALA A 90 -5.71 16.74 6.82
CA ALA A 90 -5.72 18.21 6.82
C ALA A 90 -6.96 18.85 6.14
N ALA A 91 -7.95 18.06 5.71
CA ALA A 91 -9.14 18.52 4.99
C ALA A 91 -10.42 18.47 5.84
#